data_AF-A0A8B7RC14-F1
#
_entry.id   AF-A0A8B7RC14-F1
#
_cell.length_a   1.000
_cell.length_b   1.000
_cell.length_c   1.000
_cell.angle_alpha   90.00
_cell.angle_beta   90.00
_cell.angle_gamma   90.00
#
_symmetry.space_group_name_H-M   'P 1'
#
loop_
_entity.id
_entity.type
_entity.pdbx_description
1 polymer ?
#
loop_
_entity_poly.entity_id
_entity_poly.type
_entity_poly.pdbx_seq_one_letter_code
_entity_poly.pdbx_strand_id
1 'polypeptide(L)'
;MGQAAKVLQLFKTLHRTRQQVFKNDARALEEQNMEWMDKSLKYYLCLSFLCTWNGYKKLQLIKIGSDVELVLRTSVIQGIHTDHNTLKLVPRKDLLLENVPYCDAPTQKQ
;
A
#
# COMPACT_ATOMS: atom_id res chain seq x y z
N MET A 1 -7.60 -9.92 -20.58
CA MET A 1 -6.52 -8.97 -20.23
C MET A 1 -5.19 -9.71 -20.11
N GLY A 2 -4.13 -9.25 -20.78
CA GLY A 2 -2.81 -9.88 -20.71
C GLY A 2 -2.10 -9.70 -19.36
N GLN A 3 -1.17 -10.60 -19.02
CA GLN A 3 -0.45 -10.58 -17.74
C GLN A 3 0.35 -9.29 -17.51
N ALA A 4 0.93 -8.70 -18.56
CA ALA A 4 1.64 -7.42 -18.49
C ALA A 4 0.73 -6.26 -18.04
N ALA A 5 -0.53 -6.24 -18.49
CA ALA A 5 -1.49 -5.22 -18.09
C ALA A 5 -1.85 -5.33 -16.59
N LYS A 6 -1.92 -6.56 -16.06
CA LYS A 6 -2.16 -6.81 -14.62
C LYS A 6 -1.00 -6.30 -13.76
N VAL A 7 0.23 -6.54 -14.20
CA VAL A 7 1.44 -6.02 -13.50
C VAL A 7 1.39 -4.50 -13.46
N LEU A 8 1.15 -3.84 -14.59
CA LEU A 8 1.07 -2.37 -14.63
C LEU A 8 -0.08 -1.82 -13.75
N GLN A 9 -1.24 -2.49 -13.74
CA GLN A 9 -2.35 -2.11 -12.88
C GLN A 9 -2.00 -2.24 -11.40
N LEU A 10 -1.29 -3.30 -11.01
CA LEU A 10 -0.81 -3.48 -9.64
C LEU A 10 0.12 -2.35 -9.21
N PHE A 11 1.07 -1.97 -10.06
CA PHE A 11 1.95 -0.83 -9.78
C PHE A 11 1.18 0.48 -9.59
N LYS A 12 0.23 0.77 -10.48
CA LYS A 12 -0.64 1.95 -10.34
C LYS A 12 -1.43 1.93 -9.03
N THR A 13 -1.89 0.76 -8.61
CA THR A 13 -2.65 0.59 -7.37
C THR A 13 -1.75 0.81 -6.16
N LEU A 14 -0.60 0.12 -6.08
CA LEU A 14 0.41 0.32 -5.04
C LEU A 14 0.82 1.78 -4.89
N HIS A 15 1.06 2.47 -6.01
CA HIS A 15 1.43 3.88 -6.00
C HIS A 15 0.32 4.77 -5.41
N ARG A 16 -0.93 4.55 -5.81
CA ARG A 16 -2.09 5.28 -5.27
C ARG A 16 -2.28 5.01 -3.78
N THR A 17 -2.25 3.75 -3.36
CA THR A 17 -2.37 3.34 -1.96
C THR A 17 -1.29 4.01 -1.13
N ARG A 18 -0.04 4.03 -1.61
CA ARG A 18 1.06 4.73 -0.96
C ARG A 18 0.84 6.24 -0.84
N GLN A 19 0.40 6.91 -1.91
CA GLN A 19 0.10 8.35 -1.87
C GLN A 19 -1.00 8.67 -0.84
N GLN A 20 -1.98 7.78 -0.69
CA GLN A 20 -3.02 7.91 0.31
C GLN A 20 -2.50 7.63 1.74
N VAL A 21 -1.61 6.65 1.89
CA VAL A 21 -1.02 6.28 3.18
C VAL A 21 -0.17 7.41 3.76
N PHE A 22 0.65 8.06 2.93
CA PHE A 22 1.58 9.12 3.33
C PHE A 22 1.10 10.51 2.92
N LYS A 23 -0.21 10.74 2.97
CA LYS A 23 -0.81 11.99 2.50
C LYS A 23 -0.26 13.18 3.31
N ASN A 24 0.19 14.22 2.60
CA ASN A 24 0.80 15.42 3.17
C ASN A 24 2.17 15.21 3.85
N ASP A 25 2.82 14.04 3.66
CA ASP A 25 4.19 13.81 4.11
C ASP A 25 5.14 13.82 2.91
N ALA A 26 5.58 15.02 2.52
CA ALA A 26 6.47 15.20 1.37
C ALA A 26 7.78 14.43 1.54
N ARG A 27 8.33 14.34 2.75
CA ARG A 27 9.58 13.61 3.03
C ARG A 27 9.40 12.11 2.81
N ALA A 28 8.34 11.52 3.37
CA ALA A 28 8.02 10.11 3.11
C ALA A 28 7.67 9.84 1.64
N LEU A 29 7.16 10.85 0.92
CA LEU A 29 6.83 10.75 -0.50
C LEU A 29 8.03 10.94 -1.43
N GLU A 30 8.99 11.79 -1.08
CA GLU A 30 10.14 12.21 -1.90
C GLU A 30 11.40 11.37 -1.65
N GLU A 31 11.81 11.14 -0.40
CA GLU A 31 13.16 10.65 -0.06
C GLU A 31 13.46 9.19 -0.43
N GLN A 32 12.42 8.38 -0.71
CA GLN A 32 12.58 6.94 -0.94
C GLN A 32 12.13 6.47 -2.34
N ASN A 33 11.56 7.33 -3.18
CA ASN A 33 10.45 6.86 -3.98
C ASN A 33 10.32 7.30 -5.44
N MET A 34 10.85 8.45 -5.85
CA MET A 34 10.90 8.73 -7.29
C MET A 34 11.87 7.79 -7.99
N GLU A 35 13.07 7.63 -7.43
CA GLU A 35 14.12 6.80 -8.02
C GLU A 35 13.82 5.30 -7.89
N TRP A 36 13.28 4.85 -6.75
CA TRP A 36 12.96 3.45 -6.52
C TRP A 36 11.70 2.99 -7.27
N MET A 37 10.67 3.84 -7.39
CA MET A 37 9.49 3.51 -8.20
C MET A 37 9.78 3.57 -9.70
N ASP A 38 10.57 4.54 -10.19
CA ASP A 38 10.99 4.57 -11.60
C ASP A 38 11.90 3.38 -11.95
N LYS A 39 12.89 3.08 -11.09
CA LYS A 39 13.76 1.89 -11.27
C LYS A 39 12.98 0.59 -11.19
N SER A 40 12.10 0.42 -10.20
CA SER A 40 11.30 -0.80 -10.09
C SER A 40 10.32 -0.93 -11.25
N LEU A 41 9.60 0.13 -11.63
CA LEU A 41 8.68 0.09 -12.77
C LEU A 41 9.42 -0.25 -14.07
N LYS A 42 10.58 0.39 -14.34
CA LYS A 42 11.42 0.06 -15.50
C LYS A 42 11.93 -1.38 -15.44
N TYR A 43 12.42 -1.82 -14.28
CA TYR A 43 12.90 -3.20 -14.08
C TYR A 43 11.78 -4.22 -14.33
N TYR A 44 10.59 -3.98 -13.81
CA TYR A 44 9.43 -4.87 -13.96
C TYR A 44 8.80 -4.82 -15.34
N LEU A 45 8.75 -3.65 -16.00
CA LEU A 45 8.34 -3.55 -17.41
C LEU A 45 9.34 -4.30 -18.29
N CYS A 46 10.64 -4.09 -18.06
CA CYS A 46 11.74 -4.75 -18.77
C CYS A 46 11.65 -6.27 -18.60
N LEU A 47 11.50 -6.77 -17.37
CA LEU A 47 11.29 -8.19 -17.06
C LEU A 47 9.99 -8.78 -17.64
N SER A 48 8.93 -7.97 -17.73
CA SER A 48 7.66 -8.37 -18.35
C SER A 48 7.79 -8.54 -19.87
N PHE A 49 8.59 -7.68 -20.52
CA PHE A 49 8.81 -7.63 -21.97
C PHE A 49 9.92 -8.57 -22.46
N LEU A 50 10.96 -8.82 -21.67
CA LEU A 50 11.95 -9.86 -21.97
C LEU A 50 11.28 -11.23 -21.82
N CYS A 51 11.23 -11.99 -22.92
CA CYS A 51 10.62 -13.32 -23.05
C CYS A 51 11.20 -14.41 -22.11
N THR A 52 12.07 -14.04 -21.16
CA THR A 52 12.82 -14.92 -20.25
C THR A 52 12.05 -15.27 -18.96
N TRP A 53 10.91 -14.63 -18.69
CA TRP A 53 10.07 -14.92 -17.52
C TRP A 53 8.91 -15.85 -17.86
N ASN A 54 9.03 -17.12 -17.46
CA ASN A 54 7.93 -18.09 -17.48
C ASN A 54 6.70 -17.52 -16.72
N GLY A 55 5.48 -17.81 -17.19
CA GLY A 55 4.23 -17.27 -16.65
C GLY A 55 4.07 -17.43 -15.14
N TYR A 56 4.71 -18.43 -14.54
CA TYR A 56 4.78 -18.65 -13.10
C TYR A 56 5.40 -17.46 -12.32
N LYS A 57 6.53 -16.91 -12.78
CA LYS A 57 7.21 -15.78 -12.10
C LYS A 57 6.38 -14.51 -12.17
N LYS A 58 5.66 -14.29 -13.28
CA LYS A 58 4.71 -13.18 -13.44
C LYS A 58 3.54 -13.30 -12.45
N LEU A 59 3.01 -14.51 -12.24
CA LEU A 59 1.96 -14.74 -11.24
C LEU A 59 2.45 -14.49 -9.81
N GLN A 60 3.65 -14.98 -9.46
CA GLN A 60 4.20 -14.75 -8.12
C GLN A 60 4.40 -13.27 -7.83
N LEU A 61 4.91 -12.51 -8.79
CA LEU A 61 5.06 -11.06 -8.64
C LEU A 61 3.71 -10.38 -8.36
N ILE A 62 2.68 -10.74 -9.15
CA ILE A 62 1.35 -10.17 -8.96
C ILE A 62 0.82 -10.51 -7.56
N LYS A 63 1.02 -11.74 -7.09
CA LYS A 63 0.60 -12.17 -5.76
C LYS A 63 1.30 -11.36 -4.66
N ILE A 64 2.63 -11.33 -4.67
CA ILE A 64 3.43 -10.61 -3.67
C ILE A 64 3.07 -9.13 -3.66
N GLY A 65 3.00 -8.48 -4.83
CA GLY A 65 2.68 -7.05 -4.86
C GLY A 65 1.24 -6.76 -4.42
N SER A 66 0.30 -7.69 -4.64
CA SER A 66 -1.07 -7.55 -4.13
C SER A 66 -1.12 -7.71 -2.61
N ASP A 67 -0.36 -8.65 -2.05
CA ASP A 67 -0.25 -8.84 -0.60
C ASP A 67 0.38 -7.60 0.07
N VAL A 68 1.42 -7.02 -0.55
CA VAL A 68 2.04 -5.77 -0.07
C VAL A 68 1.06 -4.60 -0.13
N GLU A 69 0.28 -4.48 -1.21
CA GLU A 69 -0.75 -3.42 -1.33
C GLU A 69 -1.78 -3.53 -0.20
N LEU A 70 -2.24 -4.75 0.07
CA LEU A 70 -3.21 -5.03 1.12
C LEU A 70 -2.67 -4.56 2.48
N VAL A 71 -1.45 -4.99 2.85
CA VAL A 71 -0.82 -4.63 4.12
C VAL A 71 -0.64 -3.11 4.25
N LEU A 72 -0.16 -2.44 3.18
CA LEU A 72 -0.02 -0.98 3.18
C LEU A 72 -1.37 -0.30 3.43
N ARG A 73 -2.43 -0.78 2.80
CA ARG A 73 -3.77 -0.22 2.93
C ARG A 73 -4.38 -0.47 4.31
N THR A 74 -4.26 -1.68 4.85
CA THR A 74 -5.02 -2.14 6.03
C THR A 74 -4.26 -2.13 7.35
N SER A 75 -2.94 -1.93 7.35
CA SER A 75 -2.13 -2.12 8.57
C SER A 75 -1.20 -0.95 8.89
N VAL A 76 -1.07 0.05 8.00
CA VAL A 76 -0.15 1.17 8.19
C VAL A 76 -0.89 2.45 8.59
N ILE A 77 -0.55 3.03 9.74
CA ILE A 77 -1.04 4.34 10.21
C ILE A 77 0.13 5.33 10.21
N GLN A 78 -0.11 6.55 9.72
CA GLN A 78 0.90 7.61 9.75
C GLN A 78 0.96 8.23 11.14
N GLY A 79 2.16 8.30 11.72
CA GLY A 79 2.44 9.04 12.96
C GLY A 79 3.22 10.31 12.66
N ILE A 80 2.68 11.46 13.06
CA ILE A 80 3.33 12.77 12.92
C ILE A 80 3.90 13.15 14.27
N HIS A 81 5.22 13.36 14.33
CA HIS A 81 5.86 13.85 15.55
C HIS A 81 5.35 15.25 15.89
N THR A 82 4.88 15.41 17.10
CA THR A 82 4.50 16.70 17.68
C THR A 82 5.54 17.12 18.70
N ASP A 83 5.73 18.43 18.83
CA ASP A 83 6.55 18.97 19.91
C ASP A 83 5.98 18.46 21.25
N HIS A 84 6.85 18.12 22.20
CA HIS A 84 6.54 17.38 23.45
C HIS A 84 6.63 15.84 23.38
N ASN A 85 7.43 15.27 22.48
CA ASN A 85 7.73 13.83 22.46
C ASN A 85 6.46 12.96 22.32
N THR A 86 5.48 13.49 21.59
CA THR A 86 4.18 12.87 21.33
C THR A 86 4.02 12.61 19.83
N LEU A 87 3.17 11.65 19.48
CA LEU A 87 2.89 11.29 18.10
C LEU A 87 1.40 11.44 17.81
N LYS A 88 1.06 12.28 16.83
CA LYS A 88 -0.30 12.36 16.30
C LYS A 88 -0.49 11.28 15.25
N LEU A 89 -1.32 10.29 15.56
CA LEU A 89 -1.70 9.25 14.59
C LEU A 89 -2.80 9.75 13.65
N VAL A 90 -2.64 9.49 12.36
CA VAL A 90 -3.61 9.84 11.29
C VAL A 90 -4.17 8.54 10.70
N PRO A 91 -5.17 7.92 11.36
CA PRO A 91 -5.82 6.74 10.82
C PRO A 91 -6.67 7.10 9.59
N ARG A 92 -6.73 6.20 8.62
CA ARG A 92 -7.57 6.34 7.42
C ARG A 92 -8.94 5.71 7.64
N LYS A 93 -9.96 6.19 6.93
CA LYS A 93 -11.36 5.77 7.11
C LYS A 93 -11.55 4.27 6.90
N ASP A 94 -10.81 3.72 5.95
CA ASP A 94 -10.72 2.31 5.57
C ASP A 94 -10.08 1.41 6.64
N LEU A 95 -9.38 1.97 7.63
CA LEU A 95 -8.82 1.23 8.77
C LEU A 95 -9.78 1.13 9.96
N LEU A 96 -10.76 2.03 10.05
CA LEU A 96 -11.59 2.20 11.25
C LEU A 96 -12.97 1.51 11.12
N LEU A 97 -13.06 0.45 10.32
CA LEU A 97 -14.32 -0.24 10.02
C LEU A 97 -14.98 -0.86 11.27
N GLU A 98 -14.19 -1.18 12.30
CA GLU A 98 -14.66 -1.79 13.56
C GLU A 98 -14.51 -0.84 14.76
N ASN A 99 -14.45 0.47 14.54
CA ASN A 99 -14.38 1.44 15.63
C ASN A 99 -15.77 1.64 16.29
N VAL A 100 -16.41 0.54 16.66
CA VAL A 100 -17.59 0.56 17.52
C VAL A 100 -17.09 0.94 18.91
N PRO A 101 -17.60 2.02 19.53
CA PRO A 101 -17.23 2.37 20.88
C PRO A 101 -17.42 1.14 21.76
N TYR A 102 -16.34 0.69 22.38
CA TYR A 102 -16.40 -0.39 23.35
C TYR A 102 -17.42 0.00 24.43
N CYS A 103 -18.43 -0.84 24.63
CA CYS A 103 -19.50 -0.59 25.59
C CYS A 103 -19.40 -1.64 26.69
N ASP A 104 -19.12 -1.21 27.92
CA ASP A 104 -19.11 -2.08 29.10
C ASP A 104 -20.49 -2.66 29.45
N ALA A 105 -21.56 -2.10 28.86
CA ALA A 105 -22.91 -2.60 29.07
C ALA A 105 -23.14 -3.86 28.23
N PRO A 106 -23.58 -4.98 28.84
CA PRO A 106 -23.87 -6.20 28.10
C PRO A 106 -24.97 -5.93 27.06
N THR A 107 -24.73 -6.30 25.81
CA THR A 107 -25.72 -6.18 24.73
C THR A 107 -26.92 -7.05 25.07
N GLN A 108 -28.08 -6.45 25.32
CA GLN A 108 -29.33 -7.21 25.42
C GLN A 108 -29.62 -7.79 24.04
N LYS A 109 -29.58 -9.13 23.93
CA LYS A 109 -29.99 -9.83 22.73
C LYS A 109 -31.51 -9.67 22.57
N GLN A 110 -31.93 -9.10 21.44
CA GLN A 110 -33.31 -9.24 20.94
C GLN A 110 -33.48 -10.61 20.28
#